data_AF-A0A6J2Q7P5-F1
#
_entry.id   AF-A0A6J2Q7P5-F1
#
_cell.length_a   1.000
_cell.length_b   1.000
_cell.length_c   1.000
_cell.angle_alpha   90.00
_cell.angle_beta   90.00
_cell.angle_gamma   90.00
#
_symmetry.space_group_name_H-M   'P 1'
#
loop_
_entity.id
_entity.type
_entity.pdbx_description
1 polymer ?
#
loop_
_entity_poly.entity_id
_entity_poly.type
_entity_poly.pdbx_seq_one_letter_code
_entity_poly.pdbx_strand_id
1 'polypeptide(L)'
;MGSVRSHRYSIVSSEEDGMKLATIAVPNGYGNGNVNKVHTERQHQSRFVRKDGHCNVQFINMSEKGQRYLADIFTTCVDIRWRWMLLVFCLSFLLSWLFFGFIFWIVALSYGDLNNETQMCVSNVDSFTAAFLFSVETQTTIGYGYRYVTEECPIAVFMVVFQSIVGCIIDAFIIGAVMAKMAKPKKRNETLVFSHYATVAMRDGKLCLMWRVGNLRKSHLVEAHVRAQLLKSRTTAEGEFIPLDQVDIDVGFDSGIDRIFLVSPITIVHEIDEDSPFYEMSKQELETTEFEIVVILEGMVEATAMTTQCRSSYISSEILWGYRFEPVLFEEKNYYKVDYSHFENTYEVPSTPYCSARELAEKKSSASSSRKNSFCYENEVALEKVEMEEEFEEEENREMRAVEVGALEDTNTEVVSDSECNLDSLPLESRPLTAESEI
;
A
#
# COMPACT_ATOMS: atom_id res chain seq x y z
N MET A 1 25.09 19.34 -17.59
CA MET A 1 25.70 18.76 -16.37
C MET A 1 24.62 18.66 -15.30
N GLY A 2 24.73 17.71 -14.36
CA GLY A 2 23.82 17.59 -13.21
C GLY A 2 22.51 16.86 -13.48
N SER A 3 22.53 15.52 -13.42
CA SER A 3 21.32 14.72 -13.20
C SER A 3 21.30 14.28 -11.74
N VAL A 4 20.28 14.68 -10.98
CA VAL A 4 20.17 14.42 -9.54
C VAL A 4 19.45 13.09 -9.33
N ARG A 5 20.22 12.00 -9.20
CA ARG A 5 19.67 10.66 -9.01
C ARG A 5 19.31 10.42 -7.54
N SER A 6 18.11 10.82 -7.14
CA SER A 6 17.58 10.54 -5.80
C SER A 6 17.17 9.08 -5.67
N HIS A 7 17.97 8.28 -4.96
CA HIS A 7 17.60 6.93 -4.54
C HIS A 7 17.35 6.90 -3.03
N ARG A 8 16.08 6.79 -2.64
CA ARG A 8 15.65 6.50 -1.27
C ARG A 8 14.44 5.57 -1.26
N TYR A 9 14.69 4.26 -1.15
CA TYR A 9 13.82 3.34 -0.42
C TYR A 9 14.68 2.26 0.23
N SER A 10 14.60 2.15 1.56
CA SER A 10 15.25 1.10 2.33
C SER A 10 14.16 0.28 3.00
N ILE A 11 13.85 -0.90 2.45
CA ILE A 11 12.83 -1.81 2.97
C ILE A 11 13.56 -3.00 3.61
N VAL A 12 13.82 -2.89 4.92
CA VAL A 12 14.49 -3.94 5.69
C VAL A 12 13.48 -5.04 6.03
N SER A 13 13.54 -6.17 5.30
CA SER A 13 12.79 -7.36 5.69
C SER A 13 13.40 -7.99 6.95
N SER A 14 12.54 -8.39 7.89
CA SER A 14 12.92 -8.97 9.17
C SER A 14 13.11 -10.49 9.01
N GLU A 15 14.29 -10.92 8.58
CA GLU A 15 14.65 -12.33 8.33
C GLU A 15 14.41 -13.25 9.55
N GLU A 16 13.31 -14.02 9.56
CA GLU A 16 13.14 -15.26 10.32
C GLU A 16 12.23 -16.25 9.58
N ASP A 17 12.82 -17.23 8.91
CA ASP A 17 12.27 -18.59 8.84
C ASP A 17 13.39 -19.60 8.52
N GLY A 18 13.20 -20.87 8.90
CA GLY A 18 14.28 -21.87 8.93
C GLY A 18 14.75 -22.38 7.56
N MET A 19 16.04 -22.75 7.45
CA MET A 19 16.59 -23.40 6.26
C MET A 19 15.82 -24.67 5.87
N LYS A 20 15.16 -24.63 4.71
CA LYS A 20 14.77 -25.81 3.93
C LYS A 20 15.18 -25.58 2.48
N LEU A 21 16.07 -26.42 1.95
CA LEU A 21 16.40 -26.38 0.52
C LEU A 21 15.19 -26.86 -0.28
N ALA A 22 14.57 -25.95 -1.04
CA ALA A 22 13.71 -26.31 -2.15
C ALA A 22 14.57 -26.35 -3.42
N THR A 23 14.93 -27.56 -3.87
CA THR A 23 15.70 -27.73 -5.11
C THR A 23 14.80 -27.43 -6.31
N ILE A 24 15.02 -26.29 -6.98
CA ILE A 24 14.34 -25.97 -8.24
C ILE A 24 14.86 -26.93 -9.32
N ALA A 25 14.00 -27.85 -9.75
CA ALA A 25 14.29 -28.76 -10.86
C ALA A 25 13.95 -28.08 -12.18
N VAL A 26 14.95 -27.86 -13.04
CA VAL A 26 14.76 -27.38 -14.42
C VAL A 26 14.50 -28.60 -15.32
N PRO A 27 13.30 -28.73 -15.93
CA PRO A 27 12.98 -29.89 -16.77
C PRO A 27 13.62 -29.76 -18.15
N ASN A 28 14.68 -30.52 -18.39
CA ASN A 28 15.34 -30.62 -19.69
C ASN A 28 15.68 -32.09 -19.98
N GLY A 29 15.09 -32.66 -21.04
CA GLY A 29 15.39 -34.02 -21.50
C GLY A 29 14.16 -34.90 -21.79
N TYR A 30 14.16 -35.53 -22.97
CA TYR A 30 13.14 -36.51 -23.38
C TYR A 30 13.23 -37.80 -22.54
N GLY A 31 12.08 -38.33 -22.12
CA GLY A 31 11.95 -39.64 -21.47
C GLY A 31 10.61 -40.29 -21.81
N ASN A 32 10.62 -41.57 -22.17
CA ASN A 32 9.45 -42.27 -22.71
C ASN A 32 8.80 -43.21 -21.67
N GLY A 33 7.47 -43.16 -21.58
CA GLY A 33 6.62 -44.26 -21.08
C GLY A 33 6.55 -44.50 -19.57
N ASN A 34 5.52 -43.96 -18.91
CA ASN A 34 4.45 -44.77 -18.29
C ASN A 34 3.34 -43.91 -17.67
N VAL A 35 2.08 -44.31 -17.85
CA VAL A 35 0.92 -43.62 -17.29
C VAL A 35 0.66 -44.08 -15.86
N ASN A 36 1.29 -43.40 -14.89
CA ASN A 36 0.89 -43.49 -13.49
C ASN A 36 -0.07 -42.35 -13.13
N LYS A 37 -1.03 -42.62 -12.25
CA LYS A 37 -2.02 -41.63 -11.79
C LYS A 37 -1.31 -40.46 -11.10
N VAL A 38 -1.32 -39.29 -11.75
CA VAL A 38 -0.95 -38.04 -11.10
C VAL A 38 -2.00 -37.74 -10.02
N HIS A 39 -1.61 -37.82 -8.76
CA HIS A 39 -2.34 -37.14 -7.70
C HIS A 39 -2.17 -35.64 -7.94
N THR A 40 -3.26 -34.94 -8.25
CA THR A 40 -3.26 -33.49 -8.43
C THR A 40 -3.17 -32.79 -7.08
N GLU A 41 -2.02 -32.91 -6.42
CA GLU A 41 -1.61 -31.91 -5.43
C GLU A 41 -1.54 -30.58 -6.17
N ARG A 42 -2.48 -29.67 -5.90
CA ARG A 42 -2.37 -28.26 -6.29
C ARG A 42 -1.03 -27.78 -5.74
N GLN A 43 -0.08 -27.48 -6.63
CA GLN A 43 1.22 -26.96 -6.21
C GLN A 43 0.97 -25.70 -5.38
N HIS A 44 1.48 -25.71 -4.14
CA HIS A 44 1.18 -24.66 -3.18
C HIS A 44 1.94 -23.39 -3.55
N GLN A 45 1.31 -22.56 -4.39
CA GLN A 45 1.89 -21.40 -5.07
C GLN A 45 2.80 -20.56 -4.15
N SER A 46 4.01 -20.26 -4.59
CA SER A 46 5.01 -19.56 -3.78
C SER A 46 4.72 -18.05 -3.73
N ARG A 47 4.00 -17.65 -2.67
CA ARG A 47 3.62 -16.26 -2.39
C ARG A 47 4.83 -15.37 -2.06
N PHE A 48 4.83 -14.13 -2.56
CA PHE A 48 5.88 -13.12 -2.39
C PHE A 48 5.71 -12.30 -1.09
N VAL A 49 4.49 -11.93 -0.70
CA VAL A 49 4.19 -11.30 0.60
C VAL A 49 3.15 -12.14 1.35
N ARG A 50 3.50 -12.68 2.52
CA ARG A 50 2.57 -13.45 3.36
C ARG A 50 1.39 -12.59 3.85
N LYS A 51 0.28 -13.23 4.25
CA LYS A 51 -0.93 -12.55 4.78
C LYS A 51 -0.65 -11.64 5.98
N ASP A 52 0.39 -11.93 6.74
CA ASP A 52 0.92 -11.17 7.88
C ASP A 52 1.79 -9.95 7.47
N GLY A 53 1.99 -9.73 6.17
CA GLY A 53 2.81 -8.67 5.59
C GLY A 53 4.31 -8.97 5.52
N HIS A 54 4.78 -10.18 5.88
CA HIS A 54 6.18 -10.57 5.76
C HIS A 54 6.56 -10.94 4.31
N CYS A 55 7.60 -10.29 3.77
CA CYS A 55 8.10 -10.58 2.43
C CYS A 55 8.91 -11.89 2.43
N ASN A 56 8.47 -12.86 1.64
CA ASN A 56 8.98 -14.22 1.53
C ASN A 56 10.17 -14.29 0.55
N VAL A 57 11.17 -13.42 0.75
CA VAL A 57 12.29 -13.20 -0.18
C VAL A 57 13.61 -13.35 0.56
N GLN A 58 14.52 -14.18 0.04
CA GLN A 58 15.87 -14.35 0.59
C GLN A 58 16.92 -13.78 -0.38
N PHE A 59 17.71 -12.82 0.09
CA PHE A 59 18.78 -12.21 -0.70
C PHE A 59 20.09 -13.00 -0.56
N ILE A 60 20.49 -13.70 -1.63
CA ILE A 60 21.76 -14.44 -1.70
C ILE A 60 22.86 -13.58 -2.37
N ASN A 61 24.13 -13.94 -2.11
CA ASN A 61 25.32 -13.33 -2.72
C ASN A 61 25.44 -11.80 -2.64
N MET A 62 24.87 -11.17 -1.62
CA MET A 62 25.13 -9.76 -1.29
C MET A 62 26.57 -9.59 -0.78
N SER A 63 27.50 -9.26 -1.67
CA SER A 63 28.83 -8.78 -1.30
C SER A 63 28.71 -7.54 -0.39
N GLU A 64 29.71 -7.36 0.48
CA GLU A 64 29.78 -6.26 1.46
C GLU A 64 28.66 -6.19 2.53
N LYS A 65 27.67 -7.11 2.57
CA LYS A 65 26.53 -7.07 3.54
C LYS A 65 26.99 -6.68 4.95
N GLY A 66 27.97 -7.41 5.50
CA GLY A 66 28.50 -7.15 6.85
C GLY A 66 29.16 -5.77 7.05
N GLN A 67 29.92 -5.26 6.07
CA GLN A 67 30.55 -3.94 6.18
C GLN A 67 29.53 -2.81 6.17
N ARG A 68 28.44 -2.95 5.40
CA ARG A 68 27.37 -1.96 5.31
C ARG A 68 26.52 -1.91 6.59
N TYR A 69 26.23 -3.05 7.22
CA TYR A 69 25.61 -3.08 8.57
C TYR A 69 26.54 -2.52 9.66
N LEU A 70 27.87 -2.71 9.55
CA LEU A 70 28.84 -2.11 10.48
C LEU A 70 29.10 -0.61 10.24
N ALA A 71 28.70 -0.06 9.09
CA ALA A 71 28.68 1.39 8.86
C ALA A 71 27.46 2.06 9.53
N ASP A 72 26.35 1.34 9.67
CA ASP A 72 25.12 1.81 10.34
C ASP A 72 24.81 0.97 11.60
N ILE A 73 25.71 1.08 12.58
CA ILE A 73 25.59 0.42 13.88
C ILE A 73 24.32 0.87 14.63
N PHE A 74 23.88 2.12 14.46
CA PHE A 74 22.74 2.65 15.20
C PHE A 74 21.41 2.02 14.74
N THR A 75 21.09 2.01 13.44
CA THR A 75 19.85 1.36 12.99
C THR A 75 19.90 -0.14 13.27
N THR A 76 21.04 -0.78 13.02
CA THR A 76 21.28 -2.20 13.33
C THR A 76 20.99 -2.52 14.81
N CYS A 77 21.51 -1.73 15.75
CA CYS A 77 21.27 -1.88 17.19
C CYS A 77 19.80 -1.66 17.57
N VAL A 78 19.11 -0.71 16.90
CA VAL A 78 17.70 -0.43 17.14
C VAL A 78 16.79 -1.47 16.48
N ASP A 79 17.22 -2.23 15.46
CA ASP A 79 16.42 -3.28 14.80
C ASP A 79 16.59 -4.69 15.37
N ILE A 80 17.76 -5.08 15.89
CA ILE A 80 17.95 -6.39 16.55
C ILE A 80 16.92 -6.66 17.66
N ARG A 81 16.57 -7.94 17.87
CA ARG A 81 15.56 -8.33 18.86
C ARG A 81 15.98 -7.90 20.28
N TRP A 82 15.01 -7.53 21.12
CA TRP A 82 15.22 -7.02 22.49
C TRP A 82 16.20 -7.86 23.33
N ARG A 83 16.16 -9.20 23.22
CA ARG A 83 17.10 -10.11 23.91
C ARG A 83 18.57 -9.83 23.54
N TRP A 84 18.84 -9.59 22.25
CA TRP A 84 20.19 -9.30 21.77
C TRP A 84 20.62 -7.86 22.08
N MET A 85 19.70 -6.89 22.00
CA MET A 85 19.96 -5.51 22.39
C MET A 85 20.37 -5.40 23.86
N LEU A 86 19.61 -6.02 24.76
CA LEU A 86 19.92 -6.06 26.19
C LEU A 86 21.24 -6.81 26.47
N LEU A 87 21.52 -7.90 25.75
CA LEU A 87 22.79 -8.61 25.85
C LEU A 87 23.98 -7.71 25.46
N VAL A 88 23.87 -6.95 24.36
CA VAL A 88 24.90 -5.99 23.91
C VAL A 88 25.13 -4.90 24.96
N PHE A 89 24.08 -4.36 25.59
CA PHE A 89 24.23 -3.35 26.64
C PHE A 89 24.85 -3.93 27.93
N CYS A 90 24.40 -5.09 28.39
CA CYS A 90 25.02 -5.78 29.53
C CYS A 90 26.50 -6.09 29.26
N LEU A 91 26.84 -6.52 28.04
CA LEU A 91 28.23 -6.76 27.63
C LEU A 91 29.04 -5.47 27.57
N SER A 92 28.46 -4.36 27.09
CA SER A 92 29.11 -3.04 27.07
C SER A 92 29.46 -2.56 28.48
N PHE A 93 28.52 -2.65 29.43
CA PHE A 93 28.79 -2.35 30.84
C PHE A 93 29.87 -3.26 31.42
N LEU A 94 29.73 -4.58 31.31
CA LEU A 94 30.70 -5.55 31.84
C LEU A 94 32.11 -5.33 31.29
N LEU A 95 32.26 -5.08 29.98
CA LEU A 95 33.55 -4.79 29.37
C LEU A 95 34.14 -3.47 29.88
N SER A 96 33.33 -2.41 30.04
CA SER A 96 33.81 -1.13 30.60
C SER A 96 34.28 -1.28 32.06
N TRP A 97 33.50 -1.96 32.91
CA TRP A 97 33.84 -2.20 34.31
C TRP A 97 35.10 -3.06 34.46
N LEU A 98 35.27 -4.09 33.63
CA LEU A 98 36.47 -4.93 33.59
C LEU A 98 37.70 -4.14 33.09
N PHE A 99 37.55 -3.30 32.06
CA PHE A 99 38.62 -2.46 31.53
C PHE A 99 39.14 -1.47 32.57
N PHE A 100 38.25 -0.70 33.20
CA PHE A 100 38.64 0.25 34.25
C PHE A 100 39.10 -0.46 35.53
N GLY A 101 38.51 -1.59 35.90
CA GLY A 101 38.96 -2.39 37.05
C GLY A 101 40.37 -2.95 36.85
N PHE A 102 40.71 -3.36 35.62
CA PHE A 102 42.07 -3.76 35.24
C PHE A 102 43.05 -2.58 35.26
N ILE A 103 42.62 -1.37 34.85
CA ILE A 103 43.45 -0.15 34.97
C ILE A 103 43.73 0.18 36.44
N PHE A 104 42.72 0.22 37.32
CA PHE A 104 42.94 0.49 38.75
C PHE A 104 43.80 -0.60 39.42
N TRP A 105 43.65 -1.86 39.02
CA TRP A 105 44.50 -2.95 39.49
C TRP A 105 45.97 -2.76 39.04
N ILE A 106 46.21 -2.34 37.78
CA ILE A 106 47.55 -1.99 37.30
C ILE A 106 48.13 -0.79 38.06
N VAL A 107 47.33 0.24 38.36
CA VAL A 107 47.77 1.40 39.15
C VAL A 107 48.17 0.98 40.56
N ALA A 108 47.33 0.22 41.26
CA ALA A 108 47.64 -0.29 42.59
C ALA A 108 48.91 -1.17 42.61
N LEU A 109 49.12 -1.99 41.59
CA LEU A 109 50.34 -2.78 41.41
C LEU A 109 51.59 -1.92 41.11
N SER A 110 51.46 -0.86 40.33
CA SER A 110 52.61 -0.05 39.89
C SER A 110 53.10 0.94 40.96
N TYR A 111 52.21 1.40 41.83
CA TYR A 111 52.55 2.26 42.97
C TYR A 111 52.90 1.47 44.24
N GLY A 112 52.49 0.20 44.33
CA GLY A 112 52.84 -0.68 45.43
C GLY A 112 51.82 -0.73 46.58
N ASP A 113 50.60 -0.23 46.35
CA ASP A 113 49.47 -0.20 47.30
C ASP A 113 49.19 -1.56 47.98
N LEU A 114 49.51 -2.68 47.31
CA LEU A 114 49.34 -4.03 47.86
C LEU A 114 50.39 -4.43 48.92
N ASN A 115 51.49 -3.67 49.05
CA ASN A 115 52.63 -4.00 49.92
C ASN A 115 52.96 -2.92 50.97
N ASN A 116 52.57 -1.65 50.75
CA ASN A 116 52.88 -0.52 51.65
C ASN A 116 51.62 0.21 52.08
N GLU A 117 51.37 0.30 53.39
CA GLU A 117 50.19 1.00 53.95
C GLU A 117 50.33 2.54 53.96
N THR A 118 51.51 3.09 53.69
CA THR A 118 51.84 4.49 54.01
C THR A 118 51.48 5.53 52.93
N GLN A 119 51.41 5.13 51.66
CA GLN A 119 50.91 5.95 50.55
C GLN A 119 50.22 5.01 49.57
N MET A 120 48.90 5.14 49.41
CA MET A 120 48.07 4.30 48.55
C MET A 120 47.22 5.17 47.62
N CYS A 121 47.16 4.83 46.33
CA CYS A 121 46.41 5.57 45.32
C CYS A 121 44.89 5.36 45.45
N VAL A 122 44.46 4.14 45.79
CA VAL A 122 43.05 3.81 46.03
C VAL A 122 42.95 2.92 47.26
N SER A 123 42.26 3.42 48.29
CA SER A 123 42.13 2.70 49.56
C SER A 123 41.29 1.43 49.42
N ASN A 124 41.70 0.38 50.14
CA ASN A 124 41.03 -0.94 50.19
C ASN A 124 40.90 -1.67 48.84
N VAL A 125 41.92 -1.54 47.99
CA VAL A 125 42.10 -2.32 46.74
C VAL A 125 43.21 -3.37 46.92
N ASP A 126 42.86 -4.46 47.60
CA ASP A 126 43.74 -5.59 47.92
C ASP A 126 43.90 -6.62 46.77
N SER A 127 42.99 -6.58 45.80
CA SER A 127 42.74 -7.66 44.86
C SER A 127 42.13 -7.15 43.55
N PHE A 128 42.22 -7.94 42.47
CA PHE A 128 41.52 -7.63 41.22
C PHE A 128 40.00 -7.51 41.44
N THR A 129 39.42 -8.33 42.33
CA THR A 129 38.00 -8.24 42.69
C THR A 129 37.65 -6.91 43.36
N ALA A 130 38.50 -6.42 44.27
CA ALA A 130 38.32 -5.10 44.87
C ALA A 130 38.48 -3.95 43.86
N ALA A 131 39.42 -4.05 42.92
CA ALA A 131 39.60 -3.07 41.84
C ALA A 131 38.40 -3.07 40.86
N PHE A 132 37.87 -4.24 40.53
CA PHE A 132 36.64 -4.38 39.74
C PHE A 132 35.42 -3.81 40.48
N LEU A 133 35.28 -4.07 41.78
CA LEU A 133 34.20 -3.48 42.59
C LEU A 133 34.33 -1.96 42.64
N PHE A 134 35.52 -1.40 42.88
CA PHE A 134 35.74 0.05 42.84
C PHE A 134 35.39 0.67 41.48
N SER A 135 35.73 0.00 40.37
CA SER A 135 35.35 0.39 39.02
C SER A 135 33.82 0.41 38.81
N VAL A 136 33.11 -0.62 39.30
CA VAL A 136 31.63 -0.64 39.28
C VAL A 136 31.06 0.48 40.14
N GLU A 137 31.51 0.60 41.39
CA GLU A 137 31.09 1.63 42.37
C GLU A 137 31.26 3.06 41.82
N THR A 138 32.34 3.30 41.09
CA THR A 138 32.67 4.60 40.46
C THR A 138 31.80 4.87 39.23
N GLN A 139 31.74 3.94 38.27
CA GLN A 139 31.04 4.17 37.00
C GLN A 139 29.51 4.19 37.15
N THR A 140 28.97 3.40 38.08
CA THR A 140 27.52 3.37 38.37
C THR A 140 27.09 4.41 39.39
N THR A 141 28.04 5.25 39.87
CA THR A 141 27.86 6.30 40.89
C THR A 141 27.25 5.83 42.22
N ILE A 142 27.32 4.53 42.53
CA ILE A 142 26.88 3.94 43.81
C ILE A 142 27.77 4.40 44.97
N GLY A 143 29.09 4.45 44.76
CA GLY A 143 30.07 5.03 45.69
C GLY A 143 29.89 4.66 47.18
N TYR A 144 30.03 3.38 47.56
CA TYR A 144 29.82 2.94 48.95
C TYR A 144 30.80 3.56 49.97
N GLY A 145 31.88 4.22 49.53
CA GLY A 145 32.84 4.93 50.37
C GLY A 145 33.84 4.03 51.11
N TYR A 146 33.65 2.71 51.11
CA TYR A 146 34.66 1.76 51.63
C TYR A 146 35.94 1.76 50.77
N ARG A 147 35.82 2.02 49.47
CA ARG A 147 36.93 2.24 48.53
C ARG A 147 36.85 3.67 48.03
N TYR A 148 37.97 4.38 48.04
CA TYR A 148 38.05 5.77 47.61
C TYR A 148 39.44 6.09 47.06
N VAL A 149 39.50 7.02 46.12
CA VAL A 149 40.74 7.53 45.53
C VAL A 149 41.36 8.59 46.44
N THR A 150 42.69 8.63 46.50
CA THR A 150 43.46 9.62 47.29
C THR A 150 44.07 10.72 46.40
N GLU A 151 44.51 11.81 47.01
CA GLU A 151 45.18 12.92 46.29
C GLU A 151 46.64 12.59 45.88
N GLU A 152 47.22 11.52 46.46
CA GLU A 152 48.62 11.10 46.24
C GLU A 152 48.94 10.76 44.79
N CYS A 153 47.95 10.28 44.02
CA CYS A 153 48.14 9.71 42.69
C CYS A 153 47.29 10.42 41.61
N PRO A 154 47.80 11.47 40.95
CA PRO A 154 47.09 12.20 39.90
C PRO A 154 46.59 11.33 38.73
N ILE A 155 47.27 10.21 38.45
CA ILE A 155 46.83 9.24 37.44
C ILE A 155 45.51 8.56 37.85
N ALA A 156 45.35 8.19 39.13
CA ALA A 156 44.11 7.59 39.63
C ALA A 156 42.94 8.58 39.56
N VAL A 157 43.18 9.84 39.97
CA VAL A 157 42.20 10.93 39.87
C VAL A 157 41.78 11.18 38.42
N PHE A 158 42.74 11.22 37.49
CA PHE A 158 42.45 11.35 36.05
C PHE A 158 41.62 10.17 35.52
N MET A 159 41.96 8.93 35.90
CA MET A 159 41.22 7.74 35.47
C MET A 159 39.78 7.72 36.01
N VAL A 160 39.54 8.18 37.24
CA VAL A 160 38.18 8.36 37.78
C VAL A 160 37.39 9.37 36.95
N VAL A 161 37.96 10.56 36.67
CA VAL A 161 37.29 11.58 35.84
C VAL A 161 36.99 11.06 34.43
N PHE A 162 37.95 10.37 33.81
CA PHE A 162 37.76 9.77 32.49
C PHE A 162 36.70 8.65 32.51
N GLN A 163 36.67 7.81 33.55
CA GLN A 163 35.64 6.78 33.73
C GLN A 163 34.25 7.39 33.87
N SER A 164 34.08 8.46 34.66
CA SER A 164 32.78 9.14 34.79
C SER A 164 32.28 9.66 33.45
N ILE A 165 33.15 10.29 32.66
CA ILE A 165 32.81 10.80 31.31
C ILE A 165 32.39 9.65 30.38
N VAL A 166 33.16 8.55 30.36
CA VAL A 166 32.86 7.37 29.53
C VAL A 166 31.55 6.68 29.98
N GLY A 167 31.29 6.60 31.30
CA GLY A 167 30.05 6.08 31.86
C GLY A 167 28.84 6.86 31.36
N CYS A 168 28.83 8.18 31.52
CA CYS A 168 27.73 9.03 31.05
C CYS A 168 27.49 8.94 29.52
N ILE A 169 28.55 8.73 28.72
CA ILE A 169 28.42 8.52 27.26
C ILE A 169 27.74 7.18 26.95
N ILE A 170 28.11 6.09 27.67
CA ILE A 170 27.48 4.78 27.53
C ILE A 170 26.00 4.84 27.93
N ASP A 171 25.69 5.45 29.07
CA ASP A 171 24.31 5.61 29.57
C ASP A 171 23.45 6.42 28.58
N ALA A 172 23.95 7.54 28.07
CA ALA A 172 23.24 8.35 27.09
C ALA A 172 22.97 7.60 25.78
N PHE A 173 23.92 6.79 25.29
CA PHE A 173 23.72 5.95 24.12
C PHE A 173 22.66 4.86 24.36
N ILE A 174 22.70 4.20 25.51
CA ILE A 174 21.73 3.16 25.89
C ILE A 174 20.32 3.75 26.01
N ILE A 175 20.15 4.86 26.72
CA ILE A 175 18.86 5.55 26.85
C ILE A 175 18.33 5.98 25.47
N GLY A 176 19.18 6.57 24.62
CA GLY A 176 18.82 6.97 23.27
C GLY A 176 18.37 5.80 22.39
N ALA A 177 19.12 4.70 22.40
CA ALA A 177 18.78 3.49 21.63
C ALA A 177 17.52 2.79 22.15
N VAL A 178 17.32 2.70 23.46
CA VAL A 178 16.09 2.15 24.08
C VAL A 178 14.89 3.00 23.71
N MET A 179 14.96 4.32 23.83
CA MET A 179 13.87 5.24 23.46
C MET A 179 13.54 5.15 21.96
N ALA A 180 14.56 5.14 21.08
CA ALA A 180 14.37 4.96 19.64
C ALA A 180 13.69 3.61 19.31
N LYS A 181 14.03 2.53 20.03
CA LYS A 181 13.41 1.21 19.85
C LYS A 181 11.99 1.13 20.42
N MET A 182 11.69 1.83 21.51
CA MET A 182 10.34 1.92 22.06
C MET A 182 9.40 2.75 21.17
N ALA A 183 9.92 3.77 20.50
CA ALA A 183 9.15 4.59 19.57
C ALA A 183 8.75 3.85 18.27
N LYS A 184 9.59 2.91 17.77
CA LYS A 184 9.35 2.19 16.51
C LYS A 184 7.98 1.49 16.50
N PRO A 185 7.07 1.82 15.56
CA PRO A 185 5.67 1.38 15.59
C PRO A 185 5.42 -0.08 15.17
N LYS A 186 6.38 -1.02 15.33
CA LYS A 186 6.26 -2.41 14.82
C LYS A 186 5.01 -3.14 15.33
N LYS A 187 4.58 -2.89 16.57
CA LYS A 187 3.33 -3.43 17.17
C LYS A 187 2.03 -2.74 16.72
N ARG A 188 2.11 -1.69 15.89
CA ARG A 188 0.91 -1.04 15.31
C ARG A 188 0.38 -1.84 14.12
N ASN A 189 1.27 -2.41 13.30
CA ASN A 189 0.91 -3.28 12.17
C ASN A 189 0.01 -4.44 12.60
N GLU A 190 0.31 -5.08 13.73
CA GLU A 190 -0.51 -6.13 14.37
C GLU A 190 -1.96 -5.67 14.74
N THR A 191 -2.26 -4.38 14.62
CA THR A 191 -3.60 -3.79 14.90
C THR A 191 -4.24 -3.10 13.69
N LEU A 192 -3.65 -3.23 12.51
CA LEU A 192 -4.23 -2.84 11.23
C LEU A 192 -4.53 -4.13 10.45
N VAL A 193 -5.80 -4.42 10.23
CA VAL A 193 -6.25 -5.69 9.64
C VAL A 193 -6.74 -5.51 8.22
N PHE A 194 -6.43 -6.49 7.37
CA PHE A 194 -6.97 -6.64 6.02
C PHE A 194 -8.00 -7.78 6.02
N SER A 195 -8.99 -7.76 5.13
CA SER A 195 -9.89 -8.92 4.94
C SER A 195 -9.10 -10.14 4.46
N HIS A 196 -9.47 -11.34 4.92
CA HIS A 196 -8.80 -12.58 4.49
C HIS A 196 -8.95 -12.83 2.98
N TYR A 197 -10.13 -12.52 2.43
CA TYR A 197 -10.43 -12.59 1.00
C TYR A 197 -10.53 -11.19 0.39
N ALA A 198 -10.31 -11.09 -0.93
CA ALA A 198 -10.79 -9.99 -1.74
C ALA A 198 -12.07 -10.44 -2.48
N THR A 199 -12.81 -9.49 -3.05
CA THR A 199 -14.08 -9.73 -3.73
C THR A 199 -14.14 -8.97 -5.05
N VAL A 200 -14.77 -9.55 -6.07
CA VAL A 200 -15.05 -8.86 -7.34
C VAL A 200 -16.56 -8.87 -7.55
N ALA A 201 -17.18 -7.69 -7.66
CA ALA A 201 -18.61 -7.56 -7.94
C ALA A 201 -18.95 -6.20 -8.55
N MET A 202 -20.19 -6.08 -9.05
CA MET A 202 -20.72 -4.82 -9.59
C MET A 202 -20.98 -3.80 -8.48
N ARG A 203 -20.49 -2.57 -8.69
CA ARG A 203 -20.80 -1.37 -7.89
C ARG A 203 -21.10 -0.22 -8.85
N ASP A 204 -22.21 0.47 -8.64
CA ASP A 204 -22.62 1.68 -9.38
C ASP A 204 -22.53 1.58 -10.91
N GLY A 205 -22.79 0.38 -11.45
CA GLY A 205 -22.79 0.09 -12.90
C GLY A 205 -21.41 -0.19 -13.51
N LYS A 206 -20.36 -0.32 -12.68
CA LYS A 206 -18.98 -0.68 -13.02
C LYS A 206 -18.62 -2.01 -12.33
N LEU A 207 -17.62 -2.73 -12.83
CA LEU A 207 -17.06 -3.92 -12.17
C LEU A 207 -15.89 -3.49 -11.28
N CYS A 208 -15.84 -3.94 -10.03
CA CYS A 208 -14.82 -3.49 -9.08
C CYS A 208 -14.19 -4.65 -8.31
N LEU A 209 -12.87 -4.58 -8.13
CA LEU A 209 -12.12 -5.37 -7.15
C LEU A 209 -12.16 -4.65 -5.80
N MET A 210 -12.39 -5.39 -4.73
CA MET A 210 -12.64 -4.82 -3.40
C MET A 210 -12.03 -5.67 -2.28
N TRP A 211 -11.33 -5.02 -1.36
CA TRP A 211 -10.84 -5.62 -0.10
C TRP A 211 -11.15 -4.69 1.08
N ARG A 212 -11.10 -5.22 2.31
CA ARG A 212 -11.40 -4.45 3.52
C ARG A 212 -10.14 -4.10 4.29
N VAL A 213 -10.10 -2.91 4.86
CA VAL A 213 -9.10 -2.47 5.86
C VAL A 213 -9.80 -2.06 7.16
N GLY A 214 -9.18 -2.32 8.31
CA GLY A 214 -9.75 -1.99 9.63
C GLY A 214 -8.67 -1.64 10.65
N ASN A 215 -9.03 -0.77 11.60
CA ASN A 215 -8.18 -0.33 12.71
C ASN A 215 -8.74 -0.89 14.02
N LEU A 216 -8.01 -1.82 14.66
CA LEU A 216 -8.45 -2.47 15.90
C LEU A 216 -8.25 -1.58 17.16
N ARG A 217 -7.74 -0.35 17.01
CA ARG A 217 -7.55 0.61 18.11
C ARG A 217 -8.41 1.86 17.92
N LYS A 218 -8.84 2.44 19.04
CA LYS A 218 -9.49 3.78 19.06
C LYS A 218 -8.55 4.92 18.66
N SER A 219 -7.24 4.75 18.82
CA SER A 219 -6.25 5.68 18.29
C SER A 219 -6.27 5.68 16.77
N HIS A 220 -6.18 6.84 16.15
CA HIS A 220 -6.28 7.03 14.72
C HIS A 220 -5.03 6.52 13.97
N LEU A 221 -5.12 6.50 12.64
CA LEU A 221 -4.00 6.45 11.71
C LEU A 221 -4.08 7.75 10.89
N VAL A 222 -3.11 8.64 11.05
CA VAL A 222 -3.09 9.99 10.49
C VAL A 222 -2.45 9.94 9.10
N GLU A 223 -2.94 10.72 8.13
CA GLU A 223 -2.50 10.63 6.71
C GLU A 223 -2.50 9.19 6.17
N ALA A 224 -3.52 8.42 6.58
CA ALA A 224 -3.69 7.05 6.14
C ALA A 224 -4.01 7.01 4.64
N HIS A 225 -3.27 6.22 3.88
CA HIS A 225 -3.48 6.05 2.45
C HIS A 225 -3.18 4.62 2.01
N VAL A 226 -3.82 4.18 0.94
CA VAL A 226 -3.73 2.80 0.43
C VAL A 226 -3.09 2.73 -0.95
N ARG A 227 -2.39 1.63 -1.21
CA ARG A 227 -1.80 1.30 -2.52
C ARG A 227 -1.97 -0.18 -2.80
N ALA A 228 -2.06 -0.56 -4.06
CA ALA A 228 -2.15 -1.96 -4.49
C ALA A 228 -1.29 -2.21 -5.72
N GLN A 229 -0.70 -3.41 -5.81
CA GLN A 229 0.19 -3.79 -6.91
C GLN A 229 -0.08 -5.24 -7.34
N LEU A 230 -0.20 -5.46 -8.64
CA LEU A 230 -0.25 -6.76 -9.27
C LEU A 230 1.18 -7.28 -9.48
N LEU A 231 1.47 -8.43 -8.88
CA LEU A 231 2.68 -9.20 -9.10
C LEU A 231 2.39 -10.37 -10.04
N LYS A 232 3.06 -10.37 -11.20
CA LYS A 232 2.95 -11.42 -12.22
C LYS A 232 4.26 -11.55 -12.99
N SER A 233 4.58 -12.74 -13.48
CA SER A 233 5.66 -12.90 -14.46
C SER A 233 5.17 -12.47 -15.85
N ARG A 234 6.01 -11.80 -16.64
CA ARG A 234 5.71 -11.49 -18.05
C ARG A 234 6.95 -11.54 -18.93
N THR A 235 6.71 -11.77 -20.22
CA THR A 235 7.70 -11.52 -21.27
C THR A 235 7.28 -10.26 -22.03
N THR A 236 8.22 -9.37 -22.36
CA THR A 236 7.94 -8.17 -23.15
C THR A 236 7.79 -8.50 -24.64
N ALA A 237 7.31 -7.55 -25.45
CA ALA A 237 7.18 -7.74 -26.90
C ALA A 237 8.55 -7.94 -27.60
N GLU A 238 9.61 -7.41 -27.00
CA GLU A 238 11.01 -7.53 -27.42
C GLU A 238 11.65 -8.86 -26.98
N GLY A 239 10.96 -9.65 -26.14
CA GLY A 239 11.42 -10.95 -25.65
C GLY A 239 12.17 -10.94 -24.32
N GLU A 240 12.20 -9.82 -23.58
CA GLU A 240 12.78 -9.80 -22.23
C GLU A 240 11.84 -10.49 -21.24
N PHE A 241 12.35 -11.47 -20.48
CA PHE A 241 11.59 -12.16 -19.43
C PHE A 241 11.78 -11.49 -18.07
N ILE A 242 10.69 -10.96 -17.51
CA ILE A 242 10.63 -10.32 -16.20
C ILE A 242 10.02 -11.33 -15.20
N PRO A 243 10.80 -11.87 -14.24
CA PRO A 243 10.32 -12.96 -13.36
C PRO A 243 9.18 -12.56 -12.42
N LEU A 244 9.19 -11.31 -11.95
CA LEU A 244 8.13 -10.69 -11.17
C LEU A 244 8.08 -9.20 -11.56
N ASP A 245 7.13 -8.86 -12.41
CA ASP A 245 6.81 -7.47 -12.73
C ASP A 245 5.86 -6.89 -11.68
N GLN A 246 5.86 -5.57 -11.51
CA GLN A 246 5.07 -4.86 -10.51
C GLN A 246 4.23 -3.80 -11.21
N VAL A 247 2.97 -4.12 -11.51
CA VAL A 247 2.01 -3.19 -12.11
C VAL A 247 1.20 -2.56 -10.98
N ASP A 248 1.09 -1.24 -10.93
CA ASP A 248 0.28 -0.56 -9.92
C ASP A 248 -1.22 -0.76 -10.23
N ILE A 249 -2.07 -0.74 -9.20
CA ILE A 249 -3.52 -0.94 -9.30
C ILE A 249 -4.17 0.31 -8.71
N ASP A 250 -4.76 1.16 -9.55
CA ASP A 250 -5.30 2.43 -9.07
C ASP A 250 -6.45 2.24 -8.08
N VAL A 251 -6.41 3.03 -7.00
CA VAL A 251 -7.41 3.13 -5.94
C VAL A 251 -7.88 4.57 -5.78
N GLY A 252 -7.75 5.37 -6.85
CA GLY A 252 -8.01 6.79 -6.91
C GLY A 252 -6.85 7.66 -6.46
N PHE A 253 -5.61 7.36 -6.85
CA PHE A 253 -4.43 8.18 -6.50
C PHE A 253 -4.50 9.57 -7.15
N ASP A 254 -4.78 9.66 -8.46
CA ASP A 254 -4.83 10.94 -9.18
C ASP A 254 -6.01 11.83 -8.76
N SER A 255 -7.09 11.23 -8.25
CA SER A 255 -8.21 11.93 -7.60
C SER A 255 -7.98 12.15 -6.10
N GLY A 256 -6.93 11.55 -5.53
CA GLY A 256 -6.59 11.60 -4.11
C GLY A 256 -7.62 10.95 -3.18
N ILE A 257 -8.37 9.97 -3.67
CA ILE A 257 -9.33 9.11 -2.94
C ILE A 257 -8.62 7.98 -2.20
N ASP A 258 -7.37 7.66 -2.59
CA ASP A 258 -6.44 6.75 -1.90
C ASP A 258 -6.24 7.12 -0.41
N ARG A 259 -6.36 8.40 -0.07
CA ARG A 259 -6.26 8.97 1.29
C ARG A 259 -7.57 8.76 2.06
N ILE A 260 -7.53 7.91 3.08
CA ILE A 260 -8.71 7.41 3.79
C ILE A 260 -8.77 7.86 5.27
N PHE A 261 -9.98 8.12 5.77
CA PHE A 261 -10.21 8.42 7.19
C PHE A 261 -10.59 7.15 7.97
N LEU A 262 -9.59 6.33 8.32
CA LEU A 262 -9.77 4.98 8.86
C LEU A 262 -10.21 4.97 10.35
N VAL A 263 -11.50 5.17 10.59
CA VAL A 263 -12.16 5.02 11.91
C VAL A 263 -12.95 3.72 12.01
N SER A 264 -13.93 3.53 11.12
CA SER A 264 -14.62 2.24 10.91
C SER A 264 -13.92 1.45 9.79
N PRO A 265 -14.20 0.15 9.64
CA PRO A 265 -13.69 -0.64 8.50
C PRO A 265 -14.14 -0.08 7.14
N ILE A 266 -13.17 0.23 6.29
CA ILE A 266 -13.41 0.74 4.94
C ILE A 266 -13.20 -0.40 3.94
N THR A 267 -14.09 -0.52 2.96
CA THR A 267 -13.87 -1.35 1.77
C THR A 267 -13.20 -0.49 0.71
N ILE A 268 -11.92 -0.77 0.43
CA ILE A 268 -11.17 -0.19 -0.68
C ILE A 268 -11.75 -0.72 -1.98
N VAL A 269 -11.72 0.11 -3.03
CA VAL A 269 -12.29 -0.19 -4.34
C VAL A 269 -11.25 0.16 -5.40
N HIS A 270 -10.92 -0.82 -6.23
CA HIS A 270 -10.29 -0.61 -7.54
C HIS A 270 -11.38 -0.79 -8.60
N GLU A 271 -11.55 0.20 -9.47
CA GLU A 271 -12.41 0.07 -10.64
C GLU A 271 -11.70 -0.71 -11.74
N ILE A 272 -12.38 -1.68 -12.36
CA ILE A 272 -11.84 -2.42 -13.50
C ILE A 272 -12.31 -1.70 -14.78
N ASP A 273 -11.56 -0.68 -15.17
CA ASP A 273 -11.71 0.14 -16.37
C ASP A 273 -10.70 -0.26 -17.47
N GLU A 274 -10.55 0.55 -18.53
CA GLU A 274 -9.72 0.24 -19.70
C GLU A 274 -8.20 0.23 -19.41
N ASP A 275 -7.75 0.97 -18.39
CA ASP A 275 -6.34 1.03 -17.96
C ASP A 275 -6.01 -0.04 -16.90
N SER A 276 -7.03 -0.65 -16.27
CA SER A 276 -6.87 -1.72 -15.29
C SER A 276 -6.18 -2.97 -15.86
N PRO A 277 -5.19 -3.57 -15.16
CA PRO A 277 -4.59 -4.85 -15.56
C PRO A 277 -5.55 -6.05 -15.44
N PHE A 278 -6.79 -5.83 -14.97
CA PHE A 278 -7.87 -6.83 -14.92
C PHE A 278 -8.95 -6.61 -16.00
N TYR A 279 -8.82 -5.62 -16.89
CA TYR A 279 -9.88 -5.25 -17.85
C TYR A 279 -10.41 -6.41 -18.68
N GLU A 280 -9.49 -7.22 -19.22
CA GLU A 280 -9.82 -8.38 -20.06
C GLU A 280 -10.16 -9.64 -19.27
N MET A 281 -9.98 -9.66 -17.94
CA MET A 281 -10.04 -10.87 -17.12
C MET A 281 -11.48 -11.26 -16.74
N SER A 282 -11.92 -12.44 -17.19
CA SER A 282 -13.18 -13.08 -16.79
C SER A 282 -13.06 -13.91 -15.50
N LYS A 283 -14.19 -14.41 -14.98
CA LYS A 283 -14.19 -15.33 -13.82
C LYS A 283 -13.36 -16.60 -14.08
N GLN A 284 -13.43 -17.16 -15.30
CA GLN A 284 -12.72 -18.41 -15.63
C GLN A 284 -11.21 -18.20 -15.74
N GLU A 285 -10.78 -17.03 -16.21
CA GLU A 285 -9.38 -16.64 -16.25
C GLU A 285 -8.84 -16.30 -14.85
N LEU A 286 -9.65 -15.71 -13.96
CA LEU A 286 -9.29 -15.54 -12.55
C LEU A 286 -8.99 -16.89 -11.87
N GLU A 287 -9.83 -17.90 -12.10
CA GLU A 287 -9.66 -19.24 -11.49
C GLU A 287 -8.46 -20.04 -12.06
N THR A 288 -7.88 -19.61 -13.20
CA THR A 288 -6.79 -20.30 -13.90
C THR A 288 -5.49 -19.52 -14.01
N THR A 289 -5.50 -18.20 -13.84
CA THR A 289 -4.31 -17.35 -13.93
C THR A 289 -3.56 -17.31 -12.61
N GLU A 290 -2.25 -17.53 -12.68
CA GLU A 290 -1.34 -17.32 -11.55
C GLU A 290 -0.90 -15.87 -11.44
N PHE A 291 -1.28 -15.21 -10.35
CA PHE A 291 -0.80 -13.89 -9.94
C PHE A 291 -1.03 -13.65 -8.44
N GLU A 292 -0.41 -12.60 -7.90
CA GLU A 292 -0.60 -12.14 -6.52
C GLU A 292 -0.83 -10.63 -6.49
N ILE A 293 -1.88 -10.17 -5.81
CA ILE A 293 -2.13 -8.75 -5.53
C ILE A 293 -1.56 -8.43 -4.16
N VAL A 294 -0.54 -7.59 -4.08
CA VAL A 294 -0.03 -7.04 -2.81
C VAL A 294 -0.79 -5.75 -2.50
N VAL A 295 -1.35 -5.67 -1.29
CA VAL A 295 -2.03 -4.47 -0.78
C VAL A 295 -1.23 -3.85 0.35
N ILE A 296 -1.18 -2.52 0.37
CA ILE A 296 -0.36 -1.72 1.28
C ILE A 296 -1.24 -0.65 1.92
N LEU A 297 -1.10 -0.48 3.23
CA LEU A 297 -1.71 0.59 4.02
C LEU A 297 -0.59 1.35 4.74
N GLU A 298 -0.41 2.62 4.39
CA GLU A 298 0.55 3.53 5.00
C GLU A 298 -0.15 4.61 5.81
N GLY A 299 0.56 5.20 6.77
CA GLY A 299 0.07 6.31 7.59
C GLY A 299 0.88 6.50 8.88
N MET A 300 0.64 7.60 9.58
CA MET A 300 1.33 7.97 10.82
C MET A 300 0.58 7.52 12.08
N VAL A 301 1.33 7.04 13.06
CA VAL A 301 0.78 6.68 14.38
C VAL A 301 0.58 7.94 15.21
N GLU A 302 -0.68 8.26 15.50
CA GLU A 302 -1.15 9.44 16.25
C GLU A 302 -0.27 9.85 17.44
N ALA A 303 0.16 8.90 18.27
CA ALA A 303 0.92 9.16 19.49
C ALA A 303 2.43 9.40 19.30
N THR A 304 3.00 9.14 18.12
CA THR A 304 4.45 9.30 17.85
C THR A 304 4.77 10.04 16.56
N ALA A 305 3.78 10.34 15.72
CA ALA A 305 3.94 10.89 14.37
C ALA A 305 4.89 10.06 13.46
N MET A 306 5.20 8.82 13.82
CA MET A 306 6.03 7.93 13.00
C MET A 306 5.17 7.24 11.95
N THR A 307 5.62 7.23 10.70
CA THR A 307 5.01 6.46 9.64
C THR A 307 5.14 4.95 9.92
N THR A 308 4.10 4.21 9.54
CA THR A 308 4.05 2.75 9.62
C THR A 308 3.42 2.22 8.33
N GLN A 309 3.94 1.10 7.82
CA GLN A 309 3.45 0.44 6.61
C GLN A 309 3.00 -0.97 6.97
N CYS A 310 1.70 -1.23 6.87
CA CYS A 310 1.13 -2.58 6.94
C CYS A 310 0.92 -3.10 5.51
N ARG A 311 1.01 -4.42 5.33
CA ARG A 311 0.89 -5.09 4.02
C ARG A 311 0.13 -6.40 4.18
N SER A 312 -0.52 -6.84 3.11
CA SER A 312 -1.02 -8.21 2.95
C SER A 312 -1.02 -8.56 1.46
N SER A 313 -1.47 -9.76 1.09
CA SER A 313 -1.66 -10.10 -0.32
C SER A 313 -2.84 -11.04 -0.57
N TYR A 314 -3.31 -11.06 -1.81
CA TYR A 314 -4.34 -11.95 -2.33
C TYR A 314 -3.78 -12.71 -3.54
N ILE A 315 -3.60 -14.03 -3.43
CA ILE A 315 -3.42 -14.86 -4.62
C ILE A 315 -4.76 -15.04 -5.33
N SER A 316 -4.77 -15.40 -6.62
CA SER A 316 -6.01 -15.50 -7.41
C SER A 316 -7.12 -16.36 -6.76
N SER A 317 -6.75 -17.46 -6.10
CA SER A 317 -7.70 -18.31 -5.35
C SER A 317 -8.26 -17.72 -4.03
N GLU A 318 -7.83 -16.52 -3.63
CA GLU A 318 -8.37 -15.75 -2.50
C GLU A 318 -9.24 -14.56 -2.94
N ILE A 319 -9.55 -14.47 -4.24
CA ILE A 319 -10.39 -13.43 -4.83
C ILE A 319 -11.75 -14.04 -5.20
N LEU A 320 -12.80 -13.65 -4.49
CA LEU A 320 -14.14 -14.22 -4.62
C LEU A 320 -14.97 -13.45 -5.67
N TRP A 321 -15.13 -14.04 -6.86
CA TRP A 321 -15.94 -13.46 -7.93
C TRP A 321 -17.44 -13.64 -7.66
N GLY A 322 -18.17 -12.53 -7.68
CA GLY A 322 -19.61 -12.48 -7.41
C GLY A 322 -19.96 -12.33 -5.93
N TYR A 323 -19.06 -11.81 -5.10
CA TYR A 323 -19.25 -11.69 -3.65
C TYR A 323 -19.18 -10.22 -3.19
N ARG A 324 -19.84 -9.90 -2.07
CA ARG A 324 -19.74 -8.60 -1.38
C ARG A 324 -19.56 -8.80 0.12
N PHE A 325 -18.81 -7.90 0.77
CA PHE A 325 -18.66 -7.89 2.23
C PHE A 325 -19.97 -7.56 2.94
N GLU A 326 -20.24 -8.22 4.06
CA GLU A 326 -21.36 -7.85 4.94
C GLU A 326 -21.15 -6.47 5.58
N PRO A 327 -22.21 -5.66 5.80
CA PRO A 327 -22.13 -4.44 6.58
C PRO A 327 -21.70 -4.72 8.02
N VAL A 328 -20.73 -3.94 8.53
CA VAL A 328 -20.23 -4.04 9.92
C VAL A 328 -20.58 -2.82 10.77
N LEU A 329 -20.98 -1.72 10.14
CA LEU A 329 -21.30 -0.46 10.79
C LEU A 329 -22.81 -0.38 10.96
N PHE A 330 -23.27 -0.26 12.21
CA PHE A 330 -24.67 -0.17 12.57
C PHE A 330 -24.91 1.11 13.37
N GLU A 331 -26.02 1.78 13.12
CA GLU A 331 -26.45 2.94 13.90
C GLU A 331 -27.24 2.47 15.14
N GLU A 332 -26.78 2.88 16.32
CA GLU A 332 -27.50 2.75 17.57
C GLU A 332 -27.85 4.16 18.08
N LYS A 333 -28.90 4.31 18.89
CA LYS A 333 -29.67 5.57 19.07
C LYS A 333 -28.86 6.88 19.17
N ASN A 334 -27.69 6.86 19.81
CA ASN A 334 -26.82 8.01 20.01
C ASN A 334 -25.36 7.78 19.54
N TYR A 335 -25.03 6.64 18.91
CA TYR A 335 -23.65 6.31 18.47
C TYR A 335 -23.61 5.20 17.41
N TYR A 336 -22.56 5.18 16.59
CA TYR A 336 -22.29 4.07 15.68
C TYR A 336 -21.55 2.93 16.37
N LYS A 337 -21.96 1.70 16.09
CA LYS A 337 -21.34 0.46 16.56
C LYS A 337 -20.72 -0.29 15.39
N VAL A 338 -19.49 -0.78 15.56
CA VAL A 338 -18.83 -1.67 14.59
C VAL A 338 -18.80 -3.08 15.15
N ASP A 339 -19.33 -4.05 14.40
CA ASP A 339 -19.17 -5.47 14.73
C ASP A 339 -18.09 -6.12 13.88
N TYR A 340 -16.96 -6.46 14.52
CA TYR A 340 -15.83 -7.09 13.84
C TYR A 340 -16.03 -8.59 13.58
N SER A 341 -17.06 -9.24 14.13
CA SER A 341 -17.36 -10.64 13.79
C SER A 341 -17.82 -10.79 12.33
N HIS A 342 -18.42 -9.74 11.77
CA HIS A 342 -18.83 -9.64 10.37
C HIS A 342 -17.75 -8.99 9.45
N PHE A 343 -16.52 -8.76 9.95
CA PHE A 343 -15.45 -8.09 9.19
C PHE A 343 -15.04 -8.86 7.93
N GLU A 344 -14.86 -10.17 8.07
CA GLU A 344 -14.43 -11.08 7.01
C GLU A 344 -15.58 -11.67 6.18
N ASN A 345 -16.80 -11.62 6.71
CA ASN A 345 -17.96 -12.26 6.10
C ASN A 345 -18.28 -11.64 4.73
N THR A 346 -18.60 -12.53 3.78
CA THR A 346 -19.06 -12.16 2.44
C THR A 346 -20.30 -12.95 2.07
N TYR A 347 -21.15 -12.35 1.25
CA TYR A 347 -22.36 -12.97 0.70
C TYR A 347 -22.29 -12.98 -0.83
N GLU A 348 -22.87 -14.00 -1.45
CA GLU A 348 -22.92 -14.15 -2.90
C GLU A 348 -23.96 -13.20 -3.53
N VAL A 349 -23.67 -12.74 -4.74
CA VAL A 349 -24.42 -11.74 -5.50
C VAL A 349 -24.66 -12.30 -6.91
N PRO A 350 -25.68 -13.16 -7.11
CA PRO A 350 -25.89 -13.88 -8.37
C PRO A 350 -26.16 -13.01 -9.60
N SER A 351 -26.42 -11.71 -9.41
CA SER A 351 -26.54 -10.72 -10.49
C SER A 351 -25.20 -10.21 -11.02
N THR A 352 -24.07 -10.68 -10.50
CA THR A 352 -22.73 -10.30 -10.98
C THR A 352 -22.40 -11.03 -12.28
N PRO A 353 -22.11 -10.34 -13.39
CA PRO A 353 -21.71 -10.99 -14.65
C PRO A 353 -20.42 -11.82 -14.47
N TYR A 354 -20.28 -12.91 -15.24
CA TYR A 354 -19.09 -13.77 -15.23
C TYR A 354 -18.06 -13.42 -16.32
N CYS A 355 -18.42 -12.54 -17.25
CA CYS A 355 -17.55 -12.02 -18.30
C CYS A 355 -16.63 -10.92 -17.77
N SER A 356 -15.59 -10.60 -18.54
CA SER A 356 -14.65 -9.53 -18.23
C SER A 356 -15.29 -8.13 -18.25
N ALA A 357 -14.60 -7.14 -17.69
CA ALA A 357 -15.03 -5.75 -17.75
C ALA A 357 -15.08 -5.24 -19.21
N ARG A 358 -14.12 -5.67 -20.04
CA ARG A 358 -14.10 -5.42 -21.49
C ARG A 358 -15.36 -5.94 -22.19
N GLU A 359 -15.70 -7.21 -22.01
CA GLU A 359 -16.94 -7.77 -22.56
C GLU A 359 -18.19 -7.02 -22.08
N LEU A 360 -18.19 -6.53 -20.84
CA LEU A 360 -19.29 -5.77 -20.26
C LEU A 360 -19.40 -4.37 -20.90
N ALA A 361 -18.28 -3.71 -21.18
CA ALA A 361 -18.23 -2.45 -21.94
C ALA A 361 -18.70 -2.63 -23.40
N GLU A 362 -18.23 -3.68 -24.09
CA GLU A 362 -18.65 -4.02 -25.45
C GLU A 362 -20.16 -4.35 -25.54
N LYS A 363 -20.74 -5.02 -24.52
CA LYS A 363 -22.19 -5.27 -24.41
C LYS A 363 -22.99 -4.00 -24.09
N LYS A 364 -22.43 -3.08 -23.30
CA LYS A 364 -23.06 -1.80 -22.95
C LYS A 364 -23.06 -0.82 -24.13
N SER A 365 -21.99 -0.77 -24.91
CA SER A 365 -21.89 0.06 -26.11
C SER A 365 -22.78 -0.45 -27.24
N SER A 366 -22.78 -1.76 -27.52
CA SER A 366 -23.66 -2.37 -28.52
C SER A 366 -25.15 -2.23 -28.17
N ALA A 367 -25.55 -2.37 -26.90
CA ALA A 367 -26.91 -2.09 -26.45
C ALA A 367 -27.30 -0.61 -26.60
N SER A 368 -26.36 0.32 -26.39
CA SER A 368 -26.57 1.75 -26.62
C SER A 368 -26.76 2.07 -28.10
N SER A 369 -25.92 1.52 -28.98
CA SER A 369 -26.04 1.65 -30.44
C SER A 369 -27.34 1.01 -30.97
N SER A 370 -27.74 -0.14 -30.44
CA SER A 370 -29.03 -0.77 -30.79
C SER A 370 -30.23 0.13 -30.44
N ARG A 371 -30.22 0.79 -29.28
CA ARG A 371 -31.25 1.78 -28.92
C ARG A 371 -31.21 3.03 -29.81
N LYS A 372 -30.02 3.53 -30.17
CA LYS A 372 -29.89 4.65 -31.12
C LYS A 372 -30.45 4.28 -32.49
N ASN A 373 -30.10 3.13 -33.03
CA ASN A 373 -30.60 2.67 -34.32
C ASN A 373 -32.12 2.44 -34.29
N SER A 374 -32.67 1.92 -33.18
CA SER A 374 -34.13 1.82 -33.01
C SER A 374 -34.81 3.19 -33.02
N PHE A 375 -34.21 4.19 -32.36
CA PHE A 375 -34.76 5.55 -32.31
C PHE A 375 -34.63 6.28 -33.66
N CYS A 376 -33.54 6.07 -34.41
CA CYS A 376 -33.44 6.59 -35.78
C CYS A 376 -34.51 5.96 -36.68
N TYR A 377 -34.67 4.64 -36.64
CA TYR A 377 -35.69 3.94 -37.44
C TYR A 377 -37.12 4.34 -37.08
N GLU A 378 -37.41 4.56 -35.79
CA GLU A 378 -38.72 5.04 -35.33
C GLU A 378 -39.01 6.49 -35.78
N ASN A 379 -37.99 7.33 -35.93
CA ASN A 379 -38.12 8.67 -36.51
C ASN A 379 -38.20 8.65 -38.05
N GLU A 380 -37.47 7.77 -38.74
CA GLU A 380 -37.54 7.59 -40.20
C GLU A 380 -38.94 7.09 -40.60
N VAL A 381 -39.48 6.08 -39.92
CA VAL A 381 -40.86 5.58 -40.13
C VAL A 381 -41.94 6.58 -39.68
N ALA A 382 -41.60 7.56 -38.83
CA ALA A 382 -42.50 8.68 -38.54
C ALA A 382 -42.47 9.74 -39.65
N LEU A 383 -41.31 10.03 -40.24
CA LEU A 383 -41.18 10.93 -41.39
C LEU A 383 -41.86 10.34 -42.63
N GLU A 384 -41.61 9.07 -42.98
CA GLU A 384 -42.30 8.39 -44.10
C GLU A 384 -43.83 8.45 -43.96
N LYS A 385 -44.36 8.45 -42.73
CA LYS A 385 -45.80 8.60 -42.48
C LYS A 385 -46.31 10.01 -42.64
N VAL A 386 -45.57 11.02 -42.18
CA VAL A 386 -45.94 12.43 -42.39
C VAL A 386 -45.87 12.76 -43.88
N GLU A 387 -44.84 12.29 -44.59
CA GLU A 387 -44.72 12.44 -46.05
C GLU A 387 -45.89 11.74 -46.78
N MET A 388 -46.30 10.53 -46.37
CA MET A 388 -47.51 9.89 -46.91
C MET A 388 -48.81 10.59 -46.53
N GLU A 389 -48.95 11.11 -45.31
CA GLU A 389 -50.15 11.85 -44.87
C GLU A 389 -50.26 13.19 -45.63
N GLU A 390 -49.15 13.89 -45.88
CA GLU A 390 -49.08 15.09 -46.73
C GLU A 390 -49.38 14.78 -48.22
N GLU A 391 -48.84 13.69 -48.80
CA GLU A 391 -49.18 13.27 -50.18
C GLU A 391 -50.69 12.94 -50.33
N PHE A 392 -51.30 12.29 -49.33
CA PHE A 392 -52.74 11.99 -49.34
C PHE A 392 -53.59 13.26 -49.17
N GLU A 393 -53.19 14.21 -48.31
CA GLU A 393 -53.89 15.51 -48.21
C GLU A 393 -53.74 16.33 -49.51
N GLU A 394 -52.60 16.27 -50.21
CA GLU A 394 -52.47 16.91 -51.53
C GLU A 394 -53.36 16.26 -52.60
N GLU A 395 -53.50 14.93 -52.64
CA GLU A 395 -54.43 14.26 -53.57
C GLU A 395 -55.90 14.59 -53.26
N GLU A 396 -56.33 14.57 -51.99
CA GLU A 396 -57.72 14.90 -51.63
C GLU A 396 -58.05 16.36 -51.95
N ASN A 397 -57.14 17.30 -51.68
CA ASN A 397 -57.29 18.71 -52.09
C ASN A 397 -57.31 18.88 -53.62
N ARG A 398 -56.67 17.98 -54.37
CA ARG A 398 -56.63 18.00 -55.85
C ARG A 398 -57.92 17.46 -56.46
N GLU A 399 -58.51 16.41 -55.89
CA GLU A 399 -59.88 15.98 -56.25
C GLU A 399 -60.92 17.04 -55.89
N MET A 400 -60.81 17.66 -54.70
CA MET A 400 -61.73 18.71 -54.26
C MET A 400 -61.71 19.93 -55.21
N ARG A 401 -60.53 20.37 -55.63
CA ARG A 401 -60.37 21.42 -56.67
C ARG A 401 -60.89 21.00 -58.04
N ALA A 402 -60.82 19.72 -58.41
CA ALA A 402 -61.40 19.22 -59.66
C ALA A 402 -62.93 19.25 -59.65
N VAL A 403 -63.57 19.16 -58.48
CA VAL A 403 -65.01 19.38 -58.30
C VAL A 403 -65.36 20.88 -58.32
N GLU A 404 -64.55 21.72 -57.67
CA GLU A 404 -64.84 23.16 -57.50
C GLU A 404 -64.73 23.97 -58.81
N VAL A 405 -63.83 23.58 -59.73
CA VAL A 405 -63.72 24.17 -61.08
C VAL A 405 -64.97 23.90 -61.96
N GLY A 406 -65.91 23.06 -61.51
CA GLY A 406 -67.17 22.79 -62.21
C GLY A 406 -68.22 23.92 -62.12
N ALA A 407 -68.06 24.94 -61.27
CA ALA A 407 -69.11 25.94 -61.06
C ALA A 407 -68.62 27.32 -60.54
N LEU A 408 -68.28 28.25 -61.46
CA LEU A 408 -68.61 29.69 -61.39
C LEU A 408 -68.06 30.46 -62.62
N GLU A 409 -68.95 31.11 -63.38
CA GLU A 409 -68.62 32.18 -64.35
C GLU A 409 -69.12 33.53 -63.81
N ASP A 410 -68.56 34.63 -64.35
CA ASP A 410 -68.89 36.06 -64.09
C ASP A 410 -68.72 36.57 -62.63
N THR A 411 -67.97 37.64 -62.34
CA THR A 411 -67.83 38.89 -63.11
C THR A 411 -66.53 39.67 -62.78
N ASN A 412 -66.15 40.62 -63.66
CA ASN A 412 -65.05 41.60 -63.48
C ASN A 412 -65.38 42.66 -62.37
N THR A 413 -64.48 43.56 -61.90
CA THR A 413 -63.38 44.27 -62.61
C THR A 413 -62.37 44.96 -61.65
N GLU A 414 -61.09 44.99 -62.03
CA GLU A 414 -60.03 46.03 -61.80
C GLU A 414 -59.67 46.55 -60.37
N VAL A 415 -58.43 46.37 -59.86
CA VAL A 415 -57.09 47.02 -60.17
C VAL A 415 -56.90 48.34 -59.38
N VAL A 416 -55.82 48.52 -58.58
CA VAL A 416 -54.40 48.89 -58.88
C VAL A 416 -53.50 48.32 -57.74
N SER A 417 -52.43 47.52 -57.97
CA SER A 417 -51.03 47.87 -58.40
C SER A 417 -50.22 48.68 -57.33
N ASP A 418 -48.91 48.59 -57.06
CA ASP A 418 -47.71 47.75 -57.37
C ASP A 418 -46.67 48.07 -56.22
N SER A 419 -45.42 47.59 -56.00
CA SER A 419 -44.45 46.54 -56.41
C SER A 419 -43.27 46.64 -55.37
N GLU A 420 -42.29 45.75 -55.12
CA GLU A 420 -41.96 44.37 -55.51
C GLU A 420 -40.75 43.88 -54.64
N CYS A 421 -40.39 42.58 -54.73
CA CYS A 421 -39.02 41.95 -54.81
C CYS A 421 -37.76 42.60 -54.14
N ASN A 422 -36.73 41.86 -53.67
CA ASN A 422 -36.48 40.41 -53.52
C ASN A 422 -35.12 40.18 -52.78
N LEU A 423 -34.89 38.94 -52.28
CA LEU A 423 -33.61 38.15 -52.20
C LEU A 423 -32.26 38.78 -51.74
N ASP A 424 -31.31 38.09 -51.10
CA ASP A 424 -31.24 36.72 -50.55
C ASP A 424 -30.04 36.54 -49.57
N SER A 425 -29.86 35.32 -49.08
CA SER A 425 -28.59 34.64 -48.71
C SER A 425 -27.92 34.82 -47.33
N LEU A 426 -27.66 33.65 -46.75
CA LEU A 426 -26.76 33.28 -45.63
C LEU A 426 -25.29 33.13 -46.16
N PRO A 427 -24.21 32.80 -45.39
CA PRO A 427 -24.22 32.02 -44.13
C PRO A 427 -23.11 32.22 -43.06
N LEU A 428 -23.25 31.43 -41.98
CA LEU A 428 -22.22 30.77 -41.13
C LEU A 428 -21.13 31.56 -40.36
N GLU A 429 -21.30 31.51 -39.03
CA GLU A 429 -20.34 30.98 -38.03
C GLU A 429 -19.07 31.75 -37.58
N SER A 430 -19.07 32.21 -36.32
CA SER A 430 -18.09 31.80 -35.28
C SER A 430 -18.33 32.51 -33.91
N ARG A 431 -17.85 31.88 -32.82
CA ARG A 431 -17.77 32.37 -31.42
C ARG A 431 -16.28 32.67 -31.08
N PRO A 432 -15.87 33.37 -29.99
CA PRO A 432 -16.38 33.18 -28.62
C PRO A 432 -16.31 34.36 -27.59
N LEU A 433 -16.86 34.10 -26.39
CA LEU A 433 -16.45 34.55 -25.03
C LEU A 433 -16.06 36.02 -24.72
N THR A 434 -16.77 36.67 -23.79
CA THR A 434 -16.31 36.88 -22.38
C THR A 434 -17.33 37.67 -21.53
N ALA A 435 -17.54 37.25 -20.27
CA ALA A 435 -17.81 38.07 -19.07
C ALA A 435 -18.22 37.16 -17.88
N GLU A 436 -17.64 37.38 -16.70
CA GLU A 436 -17.96 36.67 -15.45
C GLU A 436 -18.88 37.50 -14.54
N SER A 437 -19.53 36.85 -13.58
CA SER A 437 -20.01 37.51 -12.35
C SER A 437 -20.15 36.51 -11.20
N GLU A 438 -19.25 36.57 -10.22
CA GLU A 438 -19.41 35.92 -8.92
C GLU A 438 -20.26 36.79 -7.98
N ILE A 439 -21.19 36.16 -7.25
CA ILE A 439 -21.61 36.50 -5.86
C ILE A 439 -21.95 35.16 -5.17
#